data_AF-A0A2D6Q1S2-F1
#
_entry.id   AF-A0A2D6Q1S2-F1
#
_cell.length_a   1.000
_cell.length_b   1.000
_cell.length_c   1.000
_cell.angle_alpha   90.00
_cell.angle_beta   90.00
_cell.angle_gamma   90.00
#
_symmetry.space_group_name_H-M   'P 1'
#
loop_
_entity.id
_entity.type
_entity.pdbx_description
1 polymer ?
#
loop_
_entity_poly.entity_id
_entity_poly.type
_entity_poly.pdbx_seq_one_letter_code
_entity_poly.pdbx_strand_id
1 'polypeptide(L)'
;MSLPPAFTDDRGCFEEDAPPSGYVALQRIVVRMLFDPAFVDRVYADPRRALEGLELDPSLVEQLVANDRRLWNADRLRRTRALNVLMEELKVSSALALLREERVAALDLFFSSDAFHAAVQRRRYLALAFVEFLAELFGRHGAAGAHGSAVLALEGAMAWCRREVREARRGRDADTARLAGAADGRYFARVPGRRAVSVPGGTILLVQHIERWLFEASLLPALSVCADAPRPDPLPPIDPEHNELWLLESAADGKVDISALDPAWHAVAAQCERPSTRADVEARILRDGGDPKRTWDRAEALLDAGILRRLRVHDGVVTPC
;
A
#
# COMPACT_ATOMS: atom_id res chain seq x y z
N MET A 1 12.79 10.93 1.33
CA MET A 1 12.82 9.47 1.54
C MET A 1 11.85 8.87 0.52
N SER A 2 12.35 8.24 -0.53
CA SER A 2 11.46 7.61 -1.52
C SER A 2 10.79 6.41 -0.86
N LEU A 3 9.47 6.27 -1.01
CA LEU A 3 8.79 5.02 -0.64
C LEU A 3 9.54 3.85 -1.28
N PRO A 4 9.71 2.72 -0.59
CA PRO A 4 10.41 1.59 -1.18
C PRO A 4 9.71 1.23 -2.51
N PRO A 5 10.50 0.89 -3.57
CA PRO A 5 9.99 0.73 -4.94
C PRO A 5 8.82 -0.25 -5.05
N ALA A 6 8.71 -1.16 -4.08
CA ALA A 6 7.58 -2.04 -3.86
C ALA A 6 6.18 -1.37 -3.90
N PHE A 7 6.03 -0.13 -3.43
CA PHE A 7 4.72 0.55 -3.44
C PHE A 7 4.34 1.11 -4.82
N THR A 8 5.33 1.36 -5.67
CA THR A 8 5.13 1.97 -7.00
C THR A 8 4.81 0.96 -8.08
N ASP A 9 5.07 -0.33 -7.82
CA ASP A 9 4.92 -1.46 -8.75
C ASP A 9 3.58 -2.21 -8.57
N ASP A 10 2.57 -1.54 -8.01
CA ASP A 10 1.17 -2.02 -8.03
C ASP A 10 0.52 -1.80 -9.42
N ARG A 11 1.30 -1.34 -10.41
CA ARG A 11 0.87 -1.27 -11.81
C ARG A 11 0.78 -2.70 -12.35
N GLY A 12 -0.42 -3.25 -12.44
CA GLY A 12 -0.68 -4.35 -13.37
C GLY A 12 -0.48 -5.78 -12.85
N CYS A 13 -0.15 -6.01 -11.57
CA CYS A 13 -0.09 -7.39 -11.06
C CYS A 13 -1.47 -8.10 -11.07
N PHE A 14 -2.57 -7.33 -11.15
CA PHE A 14 -3.94 -7.84 -11.06
C PHE A 14 -4.88 -7.28 -12.16
N GLU A 15 -4.35 -6.53 -13.13
CA GLU A 15 -5.13 -6.01 -14.25
C GLU A 15 -4.70 -6.71 -15.55
N GLU A 16 -5.66 -6.95 -16.43
CA GLU A 16 -5.42 -7.37 -17.81
C GLU A 16 -4.95 -6.15 -18.61
N ASP A 17 -3.93 -6.31 -19.47
CA ASP A 17 -3.39 -5.25 -20.35
C ASP A 17 -4.38 -4.71 -21.40
N ALA A 18 -5.62 -5.16 -21.39
CA ALA A 18 -6.66 -4.72 -22.30
C ALA A 18 -7.16 -3.31 -21.92
N PRO A 19 -7.34 -2.40 -22.90
CA PRO A 19 -7.96 -1.11 -22.64
C PRO A 19 -9.34 -1.34 -22.01
N PRO A 20 -9.70 -0.61 -20.94
CA PRO A 20 -11.00 -0.76 -20.30
C PRO A 20 -12.09 -0.47 -21.32
N SER A 21 -13.19 -1.22 -21.28
CA SER A 21 -14.37 -0.84 -22.06
C SER A 21 -14.78 0.60 -21.68
N GLY A 22 -15.35 1.36 -22.63
CA GLY A 22 -15.76 2.75 -22.38
C GLY A 22 -16.68 2.90 -21.16
N TYR A 23 -17.45 1.85 -20.85
CA TYR A 23 -18.27 1.78 -19.64
C TYR A 23 -17.44 1.72 -18.34
N VAL A 24 -16.35 0.95 -18.30
CA VAL A 24 -15.44 0.89 -17.14
C VAL A 24 -14.72 2.23 -16.95
N ALA A 25 -14.32 2.89 -18.04
CA ALA A 25 -13.74 4.23 -17.98
C ALA A 25 -14.74 5.26 -17.39
N LEU A 26 -16.01 5.21 -17.83
CA LEU A 26 -17.06 6.06 -17.28
C LEU A 26 -17.31 5.79 -15.79
N GLN A 27 -17.36 4.53 -15.37
CA GLN A 27 -17.52 4.17 -13.95
C GLN A 27 -16.41 4.77 -13.08
N ARG A 28 -15.15 4.74 -13.54
CA ARG A 28 -14.02 5.32 -12.81
C ARG A 28 -14.17 6.84 -12.67
N ILE A 29 -14.64 7.52 -13.71
CA ILE A 29 -14.91 8.97 -13.66
C ILE A 29 -16.05 9.29 -12.70
N VAL A 30 -17.13 8.51 -12.74
CA VAL A 30 -18.26 8.63 -11.81
C VAL A 30 -17.78 8.52 -10.36
N VAL A 31 -16.92 7.55 -10.03
CA VAL A 31 -16.33 7.44 -8.68
C VAL A 31 -15.53 8.68 -8.32
N ARG A 32 -14.71 9.23 -9.23
CA ARG A 32 -13.97 10.48 -8.96
C ARG A 32 -14.91 11.65 -8.68
N MET A 33 -15.98 11.80 -9.46
CA MET A 33 -16.98 12.87 -9.28
C MET A 33 -17.77 12.72 -7.97
N LEU A 34 -18.05 11.48 -7.54
CA LEU A 34 -18.72 11.20 -6.27
C LEU A 34 -17.89 11.56 -5.03
N PHE A 35 -16.56 11.69 -5.19
CA PHE A 35 -15.64 11.95 -4.10
C PHE A 35 -14.99 13.33 -4.17
N ASP A 36 -14.81 13.94 -5.34
CA ASP A 36 -14.16 15.25 -5.50
C ASP A 36 -15.11 16.31 -6.10
N PRO A 37 -15.71 17.18 -5.27
CA PRO A 37 -16.54 18.28 -5.75
C PRO A 37 -15.78 19.23 -6.70
N ALA A 38 -14.48 19.46 -6.46
CA ALA A 38 -13.69 20.31 -7.35
C ALA A 38 -13.52 19.68 -8.74
N PHE A 39 -13.43 18.34 -8.83
CA PHE A 39 -13.43 17.64 -10.10
C PHE A 39 -14.78 17.71 -10.81
N VAL A 40 -15.90 17.60 -10.06
CA VAL A 40 -17.23 17.84 -10.61
C VAL A 40 -17.29 19.21 -11.28
N ASP A 41 -16.83 20.25 -10.58
CA ASP A 41 -16.85 21.62 -11.09
C ASP A 41 -16.04 21.75 -12.39
N ARG A 42 -14.87 21.12 -12.46
CA ARG A 42 -14.05 21.07 -13.69
C ARG A 42 -14.76 20.35 -14.83
N VAL A 43 -15.38 19.20 -14.57
CA VAL A 43 -16.09 18.39 -15.59
C VAL A 43 -17.30 19.14 -16.14
N TYR A 44 -18.07 19.85 -15.32
CA TYR A 44 -19.21 20.64 -15.79
C TYR A 44 -18.80 21.93 -16.51
N ALA A 45 -17.67 22.54 -16.13
CA ALA A 45 -17.19 23.76 -16.77
C ALA A 45 -16.58 23.49 -18.15
N ASP A 46 -15.75 22.46 -18.27
CA ASP A 46 -15.10 22.06 -19.52
C ASP A 46 -14.81 20.54 -19.49
N PRO A 47 -15.78 19.70 -19.92
CA PRO A 47 -15.63 18.25 -19.84
C PRO A 47 -14.49 17.73 -20.73
N ARG A 48 -14.23 18.38 -21.86
CA ARG A 48 -13.16 17.97 -22.79
C ARG A 48 -11.80 18.10 -22.13
N ARG A 49 -11.54 19.22 -21.46
CA ARG A 49 -10.29 19.46 -20.74
C ARG A 49 -10.19 18.63 -19.46
N ALA A 50 -11.26 18.53 -18.68
CA ALA A 50 -11.24 17.81 -17.41
C ALA A 50 -11.05 16.29 -17.57
N LEU A 51 -11.46 15.74 -18.73
CA LEU A 51 -11.37 14.32 -19.07
C LEU A 51 -10.27 14.03 -20.11
N GLU A 52 -9.37 14.97 -20.35
CA GLU A 52 -8.25 14.79 -21.27
C GLU A 52 -7.40 13.56 -20.91
N GLY A 53 -7.01 12.78 -21.92
CA GLY A 53 -6.27 11.53 -21.76
C GLY A 53 -7.10 10.32 -21.33
N LEU A 54 -8.43 10.45 -21.22
CA LEU A 54 -9.34 9.33 -20.99
C LEU A 54 -10.06 8.98 -22.28
N GLU A 55 -9.96 7.71 -22.68
CA GLU A 55 -10.68 7.19 -23.85
C GLU A 55 -12.16 7.00 -23.51
N LEU A 56 -12.96 8.02 -23.81
CA LEU A 56 -14.41 8.00 -23.67
C LEU A 56 -15.08 8.35 -24.98
N ASP A 57 -16.17 7.64 -25.26
CA ASP A 57 -17.10 8.02 -26.31
C ASP A 57 -17.73 9.39 -25.99
N PRO A 58 -17.77 10.35 -26.92
CA PRO A 58 -18.40 11.65 -26.72
C PRO A 58 -19.84 11.57 -26.21
N SER A 59 -20.61 10.58 -26.64
CA SER A 59 -21.99 10.38 -26.18
C SER A 59 -22.08 10.05 -24.68
N LEU A 60 -21.08 9.37 -24.12
CA LEU A 60 -21.00 9.10 -22.68
C LEU A 60 -20.65 10.37 -21.89
N VAL A 61 -19.83 11.25 -22.48
CA VAL A 61 -19.52 12.55 -21.89
C VAL A 61 -20.77 13.44 -21.84
N GLU A 62 -21.55 13.49 -22.93
CA GLU A 62 -22.83 14.20 -22.97
C GLU A 62 -23.81 13.66 -21.93
N GLN A 63 -23.94 12.34 -21.82
CA GLN A 63 -24.77 11.71 -20.79
C GLN A 63 -24.29 12.05 -19.38
N LEU A 64 -22.98 12.03 -19.13
CA LEU A 64 -22.40 12.34 -17.83
C LEU A 64 -22.78 13.75 -17.37
N VAL A 65 -22.61 14.76 -18.23
CA VAL A 65 -22.90 16.17 -17.90
C VAL A 65 -24.38 16.53 -17.95
N ALA A 66 -25.22 15.70 -18.58
CA ALA A 66 -26.68 15.86 -18.57
C ALA A 66 -27.32 15.54 -17.21
N ASN A 67 -26.61 14.86 -16.29
CA ASN A 67 -27.09 14.58 -14.95
C ASN A 67 -27.22 15.87 -14.11
N ASP A 68 -28.18 15.91 -13.17
CA ASP A 68 -28.26 17.01 -12.20
C ASP A 68 -26.99 17.02 -11.33
N ARG A 69 -26.27 18.14 -11.35
CA ARG A 69 -25.02 18.35 -10.60
C ARG A 69 -25.17 18.11 -9.09
N ARG A 70 -26.38 18.28 -8.53
CA ARG A 70 -26.64 18.05 -7.10
C ARG A 70 -26.54 16.56 -6.71
N LEU A 71 -26.72 15.64 -7.66
CA LEU A 71 -26.65 14.20 -7.42
C LEU A 71 -25.26 13.75 -6.96
N TRP A 72 -24.20 14.41 -7.44
CA TRP A 72 -22.82 14.09 -7.06
C TRP A 72 -22.53 14.30 -5.57
N ASN A 73 -23.32 15.14 -4.89
CA ASN A 73 -23.21 15.40 -3.46
C ASN A 73 -24.48 14.99 -2.67
N ALA A 74 -25.28 14.07 -3.22
CA ALA A 74 -26.49 13.58 -2.53
C ALA A 74 -26.14 12.87 -1.21
N ASP A 75 -25.01 12.16 -1.17
CA ASP A 75 -24.48 11.49 0.02
C ASP A 75 -23.30 12.27 0.61
N ARG A 76 -23.63 13.26 1.47
CA ARG A 76 -22.66 14.17 2.08
C ARG A 76 -21.64 13.51 3.00
N LEU A 77 -21.93 12.30 3.50
CA LEU A 77 -21.10 11.59 4.48
C LEU A 77 -20.20 10.54 3.82
N ARG A 78 -20.22 10.43 2.48
CA ARG A 78 -19.43 9.45 1.73
C ARG A 78 -17.94 9.55 1.99
N ARG A 79 -17.38 10.75 1.79
CA ARG A 79 -15.95 11.04 2.02
C ARG A 79 -15.55 10.72 3.45
N THR A 80 -16.34 11.17 4.42
CA THR A 80 -16.11 10.92 5.85
C THR A 80 -16.07 9.43 6.18
N ARG A 81 -17.04 8.64 5.71
CA ARG A 81 -17.04 7.19 5.94
C ARG A 81 -15.86 6.50 5.30
N ALA A 82 -15.52 6.85 4.07
CA ALA A 82 -14.36 6.30 3.38
C ALA A 82 -13.04 6.69 4.08
N LEU A 83 -12.93 7.94 4.56
CA LEU A 83 -11.77 8.40 5.33
C LEU A 83 -11.63 7.62 6.62
N ASN A 84 -12.74 7.38 7.35
CA ASN A 84 -12.70 6.57 8.56
C ASN A 84 -12.18 5.17 8.29
N VAL A 85 -12.61 4.51 7.21
CA VAL A 85 -12.07 3.19 6.83
C VAL A 85 -10.57 3.25 6.53
N LEU A 86 -10.10 4.29 5.85
CA LEU A 86 -8.68 4.48 5.56
C LEU A 86 -7.85 4.78 6.82
N MET A 87 -8.41 5.57 7.75
CA MET A 87 -7.78 5.86 9.03
C MET A 87 -7.72 4.62 9.91
N GLU A 88 -8.72 3.75 9.91
CA GLU A 88 -8.62 2.46 10.64
C GLU A 88 -7.59 1.52 10.02
N GLU A 89 -7.41 1.55 8.70
CA GLU A 89 -6.40 0.74 7.99
C GLU A 89 -4.96 1.22 8.26
N LEU A 90 -4.75 2.53 8.44
CA LEU A 90 -3.46 3.20 8.72
C LEU A 90 -3.56 4.07 9.98
N LYS A 91 -3.91 3.44 11.10
CA LYS A 91 -4.33 4.11 12.34
C LYS A 91 -3.27 5.01 12.93
N VAL A 92 -2.05 4.51 13.08
CA VAL A 92 -0.97 5.25 13.72
C VAL A 92 -0.47 6.36 12.81
N SER A 93 -0.31 6.09 11.52
CA SER A 93 0.10 7.10 10.53
C SER A 93 -0.92 8.24 10.44
N SER A 94 -2.21 7.91 10.41
CA SER A 94 -3.28 8.92 10.37
C SER A 94 -3.30 9.77 11.64
N ALA A 95 -3.12 9.15 12.81
CA ALA A 95 -3.02 9.88 14.07
C ALA A 95 -1.81 10.84 14.10
N LEU A 96 -0.62 10.39 13.67
CA LEU A 96 0.57 11.24 13.58
C LEU A 96 0.38 12.39 12.58
N ALA A 97 -0.28 12.14 11.46
CA ALA A 97 -0.60 13.19 10.49
C ALA A 97 -1.57 14.23 11.07
N LEU A 98 -2.59 13.80 11.83
CA LEU A 98 -3.55 14.72 12.45
C LEU A 98 -2.97 15.51 13.62
N LEU A 99 -2.12 14.89 14.44
CA LEU A 99 -1.36 15.58 15.48
C LEU A 99 -0.50 16.71 14.89
N ARG A 100 -0.03 16.54 13.65
CA ARG A 100 0.77 17.53 12.95
C ARG A 100 -0.05 18.60 12.25
N GLU A 101 -1.07 18.19 11.50
CA GLU A 101 -1.86 19.11 10.68
C GLU A 101 -2.94 19.84 11.47
N GLU A 102 -3.30 19.32 12.65
CA GLU A 102 -4.32 19.85 13.56
C GLU A 102 -5.67 20.11 12.88
N ARG A 103 -5.98 19.33 11.83
CA ARG A 103 -7.23 19.41 11.09
C ARG A 103 -7.52 18.13 10.32
N VAL A 104 -8.70 17.56 10.52
CA VAL A 104 -9.16 16.39 9.74
C VAL A 104 -9.27 16.71 8.25
N ALA A 105 -9.56 17.97 7.92
CA ALA A 105 -9.61 18.46 6.53
C ALA A 105 -8.29 18.22 5.78
N ALA A 106 -7.14 18.14 6.46
CA ALA A 106 -5.87 17.84 5.81
C ALA A 106 -5.86 16.42 5.21
N LEU A 107 -6.43 15.43 5.92
CA LEU A 107 -6.52 14.06 5.41
C LEU A 107 -7.65 13.90 4.39
N ASP A 108 -8.76 14.62 4.56
CA ASP A 108 -9.86 14.60 3.59
C ASP A 108 -9.45 15.11 2.19
N LEU A 109 -8.41 15.96 2.10
CA LEU A 109 -7.81 16.38 0.82
C LEU A 109 -7.32 15.19 -0.03
N PHE A 110 -7.11 14.01 0.55
CA PHE A 110 -6.82 12.79 -0.19
C PHE A 110 -7.80 12.58 -1.35
N PHE A 111 -9.10 12.75 -1.15
CA PHE A 111 -10.10 12.50 -2.20
C PHE A 111 -10.07 13.49 -3.37
N SER A 112 -9.38 14.61 -3.19
CA SER A 112 -9.14 15.60 -4.24
C SER A 112 -7.68 15.59 -4.73
N SER A 113 -6.88 14.59 -4.29
CA SER A 113 -5.47 14.45 -4.64
C SER A 113 -5.25 13.63 -5.91
N ASP A 114 -4.09 13.82 -6.52
CA ASP A 114 -3.65 13.01 -7.66
C ASP A 114 -3.52 11.53 -7.30
N ALA A 115 -3.10 11.21 -6.07
CA ALA A 115 -2.99 9.83 -5.58
C ALA A 115 -4.34 9.10 -5.63
N PHE A 116 -5.41 9.75 -5.16
CA PHE A 116 -6.77 9.20 -5.24
C PHE A 116 -7.24 9.03 -6.68
N HIS A 117 -7.11 10.06 -7.52
CA HIS A 117 -7.54 9.98 -8.91
C HIS A 117 -6.77 8.91 -9.69
N ALA A 118 -5.45 8.84 -9.49
CA ALA A 118 -4.59 7.80 -10.05
C ALA A 118 -5.02 6.40 -9.60
N ALA A 119 -5.39 6.24 -8.33
CA ALA A 119 -5.83 4.96 -7.79
C ALA A 119 -7.16 4.50 -8.37
N VAL A 120 -8.15 5.40 -8.47
CA VAL A 120 -9.43 5.07 -9.10
C VAL A 120 -9.23 4.69 -10.57
N GLN A 121 -8.41 5.44 -11.30
CA GLN A 121 -8.17 5.17 -12.71
C GLN A 121 -7.44 3.85 -12.98
N ARG A 122 -6.53 3.46 -12.08
CA ARG A 122 -5.75 2.23 -12.17
C ARG A 122 -6.30 1.10 -11.28
N ARG A 123 -7.52 1.27 -10.75
CA ARG A 123 -8.19 0.37 -9.79
C ARG A 123 -7.29 -0.13 -8.64
N ARG A 124 -6.38 0.74 -8.18
CA ARG A 124 -5.42 0.43 -7.13
C ARG A 124 -6.12 0.32 -5.78
N TYR A 125 -5.47 -0.38 -4.86
CA TYR A 125 -5.97 -0.48 -3.50
C TYR A 125 -5.92 0.89 -2.82
N LEU A 126 -7.07 1.40 -2.40
CA LEU A 126 -7.20 2.78 -1.92
C LEU A 126 -6.33 3.08 -0.69
N ALA A 127 -6.10 2.09 0.18
CA ALA A 127 -5.20 2.22 1.32
C ALA A 127 -3.76 2.51 0.89
N LEU A 128 -3.26 1.88 -0.18
CA LEU A 128 -1.91 2.13 -0.69
C LEU A 128 -1.79 3.49 -1.38
N ALA A 129 -2.86 3.94 -2.04
CA ALA A 129 -2.92 5.31 -2.54
C ALA A 129 -2.94 6.34 -1.40
N PHE A 130 -3.59 6.01 -0.28
CA PHE A 130 -3.55 6.83 0.92
C PHE A 130 -2.17 6.84 1.57
N VAL A 131 -1.41 5.72 1.51
CA VAL A 131 0.01 5.70 1.88
C VAL A 131 0.82 6.69 1.04
N GLU A 132 0.64 6.72 -0.28
CA GLU A 132 1.34 7.69 -1.15
C GLU A 132 1.04 9.14 -0.77
N PHE A 133 -0.24 9.44 -0.51
CA PHE A 133 -0.68 10.75 -0.06
C PHE A 133 -0.06 11.15 1.30
N LEU A 134 -0.07 10.24 2.28
CA LEU A 134 0.53 10.48 3.60
C LEU A 134 2.06 10.64 3.50
N ALA A 135 2.72 9.90 2.61
CA ALA A 135 4.15 10.02 2.39
C ALA A 135 4.53 11.41 1.86
N GLU A 136 3.74 11.95 0.93
CA GLU A 136 3.90 13.33 0.47
C GLU A 136 3.66 14.32 1.60
N LEU A 137 2.59 14.12 2.39
CA LEU A 137 2.26 14.97 3.53
C LEU A 137 3.41 15.02 4.56
N PHE A 138 3.96 13.87 4.96
CA PHE A 138 5.11 13.81 5.86
C PHE A 138 6.38 14.38 5.24
N GLY A 139 6.58 14.15 3.93
CA GLY A 139 7.73 14.68 3.19
C GLY A 139 7.84 16.21 3.24
N ARG A 140 6.71 16.93 3.26
CA ARG A 140 6.67 18.41 3.39
C ARG A 140 7.26 18.91 4.72
N HIS A 141 7.31 18.06 5.75
CA HIS A 141 7.77 18.39 7.10
C HIS A 141 9.25 18.02 7.35
N GLY A 142 9.95 17.45 6.35
CA GLY A 142 11.36 17.10 6.47
C GLY A 142 11.66 16.19 7.66
N ALA A 143 12.66 16.54 8.47
CA ALA A 143 13.04 15.78 9.67
C ALA A 143 11.89 15.67 10.68
N ALA A 144 11.02 16.67 10.76
CA ALA A 144 9.88 16.65 11.68
C ALA A 144 8.78 15.66 11.23
N GLY A 145 8.86 15.12 10.01
CA GLY A 145 8.02 14.04 9.49
C GLY A 145 8.63 12.64 9.60
N ALA A 146 9.80 12.48 10.27
CA ALA A 146 10.50 11.20 10.36
C ALA A 146 9.68 10.12 11.07
N HIS A 147 9.07 10.45 12.22
CA HIS A 147 8.15 9.56 12.95
C HIS A 147 7.02 9.04 12.05
N GLY A 148 6.33 9.95 11.36
CA GLY A 148 5.25 9.60 10.44
C GLY A 148 5.72 8.72 9.29
N SER A 149 6.87 9.05 8.70
CA SER A 149 7.44 8.27 7.57
C SER A 149 7.83 6.84 7.97
N ALA A 150 8.40 6.68 9.17
CA ALA A 150 8.83 5.39 9.70
C ALA A 150 7.63 4.45 9.95
N VAL A 151 6.61 4.95 10.65
CA VAL A 151 5.35 4.20 10.88
C VAL A 151 4.66 3.88 9.56
N LEU A 152 4.59 4.86 8.65
CA LEU A 152 3.88 4.70 7.38
C LEU A 152 4.48 3.58 6.52
N ALA A 153 5.81 3.41 6.55
CA ALA A 153 6.46 2.31 5.86
C ALA A 153 5.99 0.94 6.39
N LEU A 154 5.86 0.82 7.72
CA LEU A 154 5.38 -0.41 8.36
C LEU A 154 3.89 -0.66 8.10
N GLU A 155 3.01 0.30 8.39
CA GLU A 155 1.55 0.13 8.19
C GLU A 155 1.20 -0.06 6.72
N GLY A 156 1.91 0.62 5.81
CA GLY A 156 1.77 0.41 4.37
C GLY A 156 2.14 -1.01 3.95
N ALA A 157 3.20 -1.58 4.52
CA ALA A 157 3.57 -2.97 4.26
C ALA A 157 2.55 -3.97 4.84
N MET A 158 1.97 -3.69 6.01
CA MET A 158 0.87 -4.49 6.57
C MET A 158 -0.38 -4.45 5.68
N ALA A 159 -0.77 -3.27 5.18
CA ALA A 159 -1.87 -3.10 4.25
C ALA A 159 -1.63 -3.85 2.93
N TRP A 160 -0.37 -3.86 2.46
CA TRP A 160 0.05 -4.66 1.32
C TRP A 160 -0.12 -6.16 1.58
N CYS A 161 0.36 -6.67 2.72
CA CYS A 161 0.20 -8.08 3.09
C CYS A 161 -1.27 -8.52 3.08
N ARG A 162 -2.16 -7.74 3.71
CA ARG A 162 -3.62 -8.01 3.70
C ARG A 162 -4.19 -8.05 2.29
N ARG A 163 -3.75 -7.12 1.43
CA ARG A 163 -4.18 -7.04 0.03
C ARG A 163 -3.78 -8.30 -0.74
N GLU A 164 -2.54 -8.76 -0.60
CA GLU A 164 -2.06 -9.93 -1.31
C GLU A 164 -2.80 -11.22 -0.92
N VAL A 165 -3.04 -11.44 0.37
CA VAL A 165 -3.83 -12.61 0.81
C VAL A 165 -5.23 -12.58 0.18
N ARG A 166 -5.87 -11.41 0.16
CA ARG A 166 -7.20 -11.23 -0.43
C ARG A 166 -7.20 -11.53 -1.93
N GLU A 167 -6.19 -11.08 -2.66
CA GLU A 167 -6.11 -11.31 -4.11
C GLU A 167 -5.73 -12.76 -4.43
N ALA A 168 -4.79 -13.36 -3.69
CA ALA A 168 -4.43 -14.76 -3.84
C ALA A 168 -5.63 -15.69 -3.63
N ARG A 169 -6.50 -15.40 -2.64
CA ARG A 169 -7.78 -16.12 -2.42
C ARG A 169 -8.76 -16.02 -3.59
N ARG A 170 -8.63 -15.00 -4.42
CA ARG A 170 -9.42 -14.80 -5.64
C ARG A 170 -8.75 -15.40 -6.88
N GLY A 171 -7.67 -16.16 -6.70
CA GLY A 171 -6.87 -16.72 -7.78
C GLY A 171 -6.01 -15.69 -8.51
N ARG A 172 -5.87 -14.48 -7.95
CA ARG A 172 -5.07 -13.40 -8.51
C ARG A 172 -3.78 -13.26 -7.71
N ASP A 173 -2.74 -13.92 -8.19
CA ASP A 173 -1.43 -13.97 -7.55
C ASP A 173 -0.42 -13.19 -8.39
N ALA A 174 0.11 -12.10 -7.83
CA ALA A 174 1.04 -11.20 -8.50
C ALA A 174 2.30 -11.91 -9.00
N ASP A 175 2.80 -12.89 -8.24
CA ASP A 175 4.01 -13.64 -8.61
C ASP A 175 3.74 -14.58 -9.78
N THR A 176 2.56 -15.19 -9.81
CA THR A 176 2.11 -15.99 -10.94
C THR A 176 1.98 -15.14 -12.20
N ALA A 177 1.38 -13.94 -12.08
CA ALA A 177 1.27 -13.01 -13.20
C ALA A 177 2.65 -12.56 -13.72
N ARG A 178 3.62 -12.26 -12.85
CA ARG A 178 4.99 -11.89 -13.24
C ARG A 178 5.76 -13.00 -13.93
N LEU A 179 5.43 -14.27 -13.62
CA LEU A 179 6.03 -15.43 -14.25
C LEU A 179 5.36 -15.82 -15.58
N ALA A 180 4.27 -15.15 -15.97
CA ALA A 180 3.66 -15.36 -17.28
C ALA A 180 4.67 -14.97 -18.37
N GLY A 181 5.09 -15.95 -19.18
CA GLY A 181 6.13 -15.75 -20.21
C GLY A 181 7.57 -15.79 -19.70
N ALA A 182 7.81 -16.11 -18.43
CA ALA A 182 9.16 -16.43 -17.95
C ALA A 182 9.66 -17.75 -18.55
N ALA A 183 10.98 -17.97 -18.53
CA ALA A 183 11.56 -19.22 -19.00
C ALA A 183 11.15 -20.41 -18.12
N ASP A 184 11.04 -21.59 -18.72
CA ASP A 184 10.81 -22.85 -18.01
C ASP A 184 11.83 -23.05 -16.90
N GLY A 185 11.36 -23.38 -15.69
CA GLY A 185 12.24 -23.46 -14.54
C GLY A 185 11.53 -23.52 -13.20
N ARG A 186 12.34 -23.53 -12.14
CA ARG A 186 11.88 -23.45 -10.75
C ARG A 186 12.22 -22.07 -10.20
N TYR A 187 11.21 -21.44 -9.63
CA TYR A 187 11.29 -20.12 -9.04
C TYR A 187 10.91 -20.21 -7.56
N PHE A 188 11.53 -19.35 -6.78
CA PHE A 188 11.25 -19.12 -5.38
C PHE A 188 10.59 -17.77 -5.28
N ALA A 189 9.41 -17.77 -4.67
CA ALA A 189 8.67 -16.56 -4.39
C ALA A 189 8.21 -16.62 -2.95
N ARG A 190 7.94 -15.47 -2.40
CA ARG A 190 7.31 -15.34 -1.10
C ARG A 190 5.88 -15.87 -1.12
N VAL A 191 5.39 -16.34 0.03
CA VAL A 191 3.97 -16.66 0.18
C VAL A 191 3.16 -15.35 0.30
N PRO A 192 2.04 -15.18 -0.44
CA PRO A 192 1.22 -13.98 -0.37
C PRO A 192 0.84 -13.64 1.06
N GLY A 193 1.00 -12.36 1.44
CA GLY A 193 0.74 -11.90 2.81
C GLY A 193 1.89 -12.01 3.81
N ARG A 194 3.02 -12.64 3.46
CA ARG A 194 4.19 -12.69 4.34
C ARG A 194 5.27 -11.76 3.84
N ARG A 195 5.79 -10.76 4.54
CA ARG A 195 6.75 -9.79 3.97
C ARG A 195 7.90 -9.46 4.90
N ALA A 196 9.13 -9.46 4.38
CA ALA A 196 10.27 -8.91 5.11
C ALA A 196 10.30 -7.39 4.93
N VAL A 197 10.41 -6.65 6.02
CA VAL A 197 10.48 -5.18 6.01
C VAL A 197 11.66 -4.70 6.85
N SER A 198 12.25 -3.61 6.38
CA SER A 198 13.29 -2.86 7.10
C SER A 198 12.75 -1.49 7.40
N VAL A 199 12.71 -1.11 8.67
CA VAL A 199 12.23 0.20 9.13
C VAL A 199 13.24 0.81 10.10
N PRO A 200 13.28 2.14 10.26
CA PRO A 200 14.16 2.79 11.24
C PRO A 200 13.98 2.25 12.67
N GLY A 201 15.04 2.28 13.46
CA GLY A 201 15.04 1.89 14.87
C GLY A 201 14.04 2.70 15.68
N GLY A 202 13.31 2.04 16.58
CA GLY A 202 12.28 2.66 17.40
C GLY A 202 10.89 2.70 16.74
N THR A 203 10.73 2.21 15.51
CA THR A 203 9.44 2.26 14.79
C THR A 203 8.36 1.45 15.52
N ILE A 204 8.65 0.22 15.97
CA ILE A 204 7.67 -0.60 16.70
C ILE A 204 7.31 0.04 18.04
N LEU A 205 8.30 0.59 18.75
CA LEU A 205 8.05 1.27 20.02
C LEU A 205 7.15 2.51 19.82
N LEU A 206 7.37 3.26 18.75
CA LEU A 206 6.53 4.40 18.37
C LEU A 206 5.09 3.96 18.05
N VAL A 207 4.91 2.88 17.30
CA VAL A 207 3.57 2.31 17.03
C VAL A 207 2.86 1.96 18.32
N GLN A 208 3.50 1.18 19.19
CA GLN A 208 2.93 0.77 20.48
C GLN A 208 2.58 1.97 21.37
N HIS A 209 3.42 3.00 21.38
CA HIS A 209 3.20 4.23 22.12
C HIS A 209 1.95 4.98 21.65
N ILE A 210 1.80 5.17 20.34
CA ILE A 210 0.63 5.86 19.79
C ILE A 210 -0.64 5.02 19.92
N GLU A 211 -0.57 3.71 19.72
CA GLU A 211 -1.73 2.82 19.92
C GLU A 211 -2.21 2.84 21.37
N ARG A 212 -1.28 2.79 22.33
CA ARG A 212 -1.59 2.92 23.75
C ARG A 212 -2.26 4.27 24.04
N TRP A 213 -1.73 5.37 23.52
CA TRP A 213 -2.34 6.68 23.69
C TRP A 213 -3.75 6.76 23.08
N LEU A 214 -3.95 6.24 21.86
CA LEU A 214 -5.28 6.17 21.23
C LEU A 214 -6.26 5.34 22.07
N PHE A 215 -5.79 4.24 22.66
CA PHE A 215 -6.58 3.40 23.56
C PHE A 215 -6.93 4.12 24.87
N GLU A 216 -5.95 4.70 25.56
CA GLU A 216 -6.14 5.38 26.85
C GLU A 216 -7.10 6.57 26.72
N ALA A 217 -7.01 7.29 25.62
CA ALA A 217 -7.88 8.43 25.37
C ALA A 217 -9.25 8.01 24.78
N SER A 218 -9.49 6.71 24.55
CA SER A 218 -10.69 6.17 23.87
C SER A 218 -10.97 6.86 22.53
N LEU A 219 -9.92 7.33 21.84
CA LEU A 219 -10.05 8.23 20.71
C LEU A 219 -10.07 7.47 19.39
N LEU A 220 -10.99 7.89 18.51
CA LEU A 220 -10.77 7.81 17.08
C LEU A 220 -9.64 8.78 16.71
N PRO A 221 -8.78 8.48 15.72
CA PRO A 221 -7.70 9.38 15.30
C PRO A 221 -8.14 10.84 15.10
N ALA A 222 -9.36 11.07 14.60
CA ALA A 222 -9.96 12.39 14.40
C ALA A 222 -10.04 13.27 15.65
N LEU A 223 -10.14 12.70 16.85
CA LEU A 223 -10.22 13.47 18.10
C LEU A 223 -8.87 14.01 18.57
N SER A 224 -7.76 13.57 17.96
CA SER A 224 -6.43 14.15 18.16
C SER A 224 -6.33 15.65 17.81
N VAL A 225 -7.33 16.14 17.09
CA VAL A 225 -7.45 17.54 16.63
C VAL A 225 -8.10 18.43 17.70
N CYS A 226 -8.74 17.85 18.72
CA CYS A 226 -9.34 18.65 19.81
C CYS A 226 -8.24 19.38 20.59
N ALA A 227 -8.43 20.68 20.84
CA ALA A 227 -7.42 21.52 21.49
C ALA A 227 -7.08 21.07 22.93
N ASP A 228 -8.02 20.40 23.59
CA ASP A 228 -7.93 19.83 24.92
C ASP A 228 -7.59 18.32 24.93
N ALA A 229 -7.38 17.70 23.77
CA ALA A 229 -6.97 16.30 23.71
C ALA A 229 -5.58 16.11 24.34
N PRO A 230 -5.39 15.07 25.16
CA PRO A 230 -4.06 14.74 25.67
C PRO A 230 -3.12 14.49 24.48
N ARG A 231 -1.92 15.07 24.51
CA ARG A 231 -0.90 14.84 23.46
C ARG A 231 -0.01 13.65 23.86
N PRO A 232 0.41 12.80 22.91
CA PRO A 232 1.26 11.65 23.19
C PRO A 232 2.73 12.04 23.44
N ASP A 233 3.03 13.28 23.79
CA ASP A 233 4.42 13.74 23.91
C ASP A 233 5.07 13.35 25.24
N PRO A 234 6.38 13.07 25.25
CA PRO A 234 7.28 13.03 24.09
C PRO A 234 7.11 11.74 23.26
N LEU A 235 7.23 11.85 21.94
CA LEU A 235 7.30 10.68 21.06
C LEU A 235 8.62 9.91 21.26
N PRO A 236 8.61 8.56 21.21
CA PRO A 236 9.83 7.76 21.21
C PRO A 236 10.81 8.20 20.11
N PRO A 237 12.13 8.18 20.36
CA PRO A 237 13.12 8.54 19.35
C PRO A 237 13.12 7.53 18.19
N ILE A 238 13.41 8.03 16.99
CA ILE A 238 13.65 7.21 15.80
C ILE A 238 15.13 7.30 15.45
N ASP A 239 15.78 6.14 15.32
CA ASP A 239 17.17 6.02 14.89
C ASP A 239 17.21 5.66 13.39
N PRO A 240 17.54 6.60 12.50
CA PRO A 240 17.64 6.31 11.06
C PRO A 240 18.93 5.55 10.68
N GLU A 241 19.91 5.46 11.57
CA GLU A 241 21.18 4.77 11.33
C GLU A 241 21.08 3.27 11.65
N HIS A 242 20.12 2.90 12.50
CA HIS A 242 19.81 1.52 12.82
C HIS A 242 18.49 1.10 12.17
N ASN A 243 18.49 -0.04 11.45
CA ASN A 243 17.26 -0.60 10.91
C ASN A 243 16.80 -1.80 11.74
N GLU A 244 15.53 -1.82 12.11
CA GLU A 244 14.84 -3.01 12.59
C GLU A 244 14.34 -3.83 11.40
N LEU A 245 14.57 -5.13 11.48
CA LEU A 245 14.21 -6.08 10.44
C LEU A 245 13.09 -6.97 10.94
N TRP A 246 11.95 -6.94 10.26
CA TRP A 246 10.74 -7.63 10.67
C TRP A 246 10.20 -8.52 9.56
N LEU A 247 9.59 -9.63 9.96
CA LEU A 247 8.71 -10.44 9.13
C LEU A 247 7.26 -10.11 9.48
N LEU A 248 6.49 -9.69 8.50
CA LEU A 248 5.05 -9.48 8.57
C LEU A 248 4.35 -10.75 8.09
N GLU A 249 3.33 -11.24 8.80
CA GLU A 249 2.56 -12.41 8.39
C GLU A 249 1.06 -12.13 8.51
N SER A 250 0.37 -11.97 7.38
CA SER A 250 -1.08 -11.79 7.39
C SER A 250 -1.78 -13.13 7.64
N ALA A 251 -2.48 -13.20 8.76
CA ALA A 251 -3.39 -14.27 9.11
C ALA A 251 -4.68 -14.22 8.27
N ALA A 252 -5.47 -15.28 8.39
CA ALA A 252 -6.65 -15.47 7.56
C ALA A 252 -7.79 -14.48 7.85
N ASP A 253 -7.82 -13.96 9.08
CA ASP A 253 -8.77 -12.98 9.61
C ASP A 253 -8.38 -11.52 9.26
N GLY A 254 -7.22 -11.32 8.62
CA GLY A 254 -6.70 -10.00 8.26
C GLY A 254 -5.78 -9.39 9.32
N LYS A 255 -5.57 -10.04 10.46
CA LYS A 255 -4.52 -9.64 11.40
C LYS A 255 -3.15 -9.82 10.74
N VAL A 256 -2.20 -8.94 11.04
CA VAL A 256 -0.81 -9.08 10.59
C VAL A 256 0.06 -9.26 11.83
N ASP A 257 0.68 -10.43 11.96
CA ASP A 257 1.66 -10.71 13.00
C ASP A 257 3.02 -10.14 12.58
N ILE A 258 3.81 -9.69 13.56
CA ILE A 258 5.12 -9.05 13.34
C ILE A 258 6.14 -9.80 14.19
N SER A 259 7.17 -10.34 13.54
CA SER A 259 8.22 -11.13 14.18
C SER A 259 9.60 -10.58 13.82
N ALA A 260 10.50 -10.46 14.79
CA ALA A 260 11.87 -10.01 14.53
C ALA A 260 12.56 -11.00 13.57
N LEU A 261 13.29 -10.48 12.60
CA LEU A 261 13.95 -11.28 11.58
C LEU A 261 15.46 -11.00 11.62
N ASP A 262 16.26 -12.06 11.80
CA ASP A 262 17.72 -11.92 11.75
C ASP A 262 18.18 -11.42 10.37
N PRO A 263 19.23 -10.57 10.29
CA PRO A 263 19.65 -9.94 9.03
C PRO A 263 19.90 -10.90 7.88
N ALA A 264 20.43 -12.09 8.16
CA ALA A 264 20.71 -13.06 7.11
C ALA A 264 19.44 -13.69 6.55
N TRP A 265 18.38 -13.83 7.36
CA TRP A 265 17.07 -14.30 6.91
C TRP A 265 16.30 -13.21 6.18
N HIS A 266 16.41 -11.97 6.67
CA HIS A 266 15.84 -10.81 5.99
C HIS A 266 16.39 -10.66 4.57
N ALA A 267 17.70 -10.81 4.39
CA ALA A 267 18.32 -10.74 3.07
C ALA A 267 17.71 -11.76 2.08
N VAL A 268 17.53 -13.01 2.50
CA VAL A 268 16.92 -14.06 1.65
C VAL A 268 15.46 -13.74 1.35
N ALA A 269 14.68 -13.41 2.37
CA ALA A 269 13.26 -13.12 2.21
C ALA A 269 13.03 -11.88 1.31
N ALA A 270 13.86 -10.85 1.46
CA ALA A 270 13.83 -9.63 0.64
C ALA A 270 14.15 -9.92 -0.84
N GLN A 271 15.11 -10.82 -1.12
CA GLN A 271 15.44 -11.23 -2.49
C GLN A 271 14.30 -11.98 -3.17
N CYS A 272 13.52 -12.73 -2.39
CA CYS A 272 12.35 -13.47 -2.86
C CYS A 272 11.05 -12.65 -2.85
N GLU A 273 11.09 -11.33 -2.61
CA GLU A 273 9.93 -10.45 -2.83
C GLU A 273 9.46 -10.43 -4.28
N ARG A 274 10.36 -10.79 -5.21
CA ARG A 274 10.05 -11.09 -6.61
C ARG A 274 10.46 -12.54 -6.90
N PRO A 275 9.71 -13.25 -7.77
CA PRO A 275 10.07 -14.60 -8.19
C PRO A 275 11.51 -14.63 -8.70
N SER A 276 12.33 -15.50 -8.11
CA SER A 276 13.75 -15.58 -8.40
C SER A 276 14.16 -17.04 -8.57
N THR A 277 15.08 -17.34 -9.49
CA THR A 277 15.66 -18.67 -9.56
C THR A 277 16.66 -18.87 -8.42
N ARG A 278 17.05 -20.13 -8.17
CA ARG A 278 18.14 -20.42 -7.22
C ARG A 278 19.43 -19.68 -7.57
N ALA A 279 19.77 -19.64 -8.86
CA ALA A 279 20.96 -18.95 -9.34
C ALA A 279 20.89 -17.44 -9.10
N ASP A 280 19.71 -16.82 -9.26
CA ASP A 280 19.52 -15.39 -8.99
C ASP A 280 19.72 -15.05 -7.51
N VAL A 281 19.19 -15.89 -6.63
CA VAL A 281 19.35 -15.77 -5.17
C VAL A 281 20.83 -15.90 -4.83
N GLU A 282 21.47 -17.01 -5.21
CA GLU A 282 22.90 -17.28 -4.95
C GLU A 282 23.81 -16.17 -5.49
N ALA A 283 23.54 -15.65 -6.69
CA ALA A 283 24.32 -14.57 -7.31
C ALA A 283 24.19 -13.24 -6.55
N ARG A 284 23.01 -12.89 -6.02
CA ARG A 284 22.84 -11.69 -5.18
C ARG A 284 23.60 -11.81 -3.88
N ILE A 285 23.48 -12.96 -3.22
CA ILE A 285 24.16 -13.22 -1.93
C ILE A 285 25.67 -13.13 -2.08
N LEU A 286 26.22 -13.68 -3.19
CA LEU A 286 27.65 -13.59 -3.45
C LEU A 286 28.11 -12.14 -3.63
N ARG A 287 27.29 -11.29 -4.29
CA ARG A 287 27.57 -9.85 -4.39
C ARG A 287 27.55 -9.15 -3.03
N ASP A 288 26.70 -9.61 -2.12
CA ASP A 288 26.59 -9.06 -0.76
C ASP A 288 27.64 -9.66 0.22
N GLY A 289 28.56 -10.49 -0.27
CA GLY A 289 29.63 -11.10 0.54
C GLY A 289 29.19 -12.29 1.40
N GLY A 290 28.02 -12.86 1.13
CA GLY A 290 27.48 -14.02 1.85
C GLY A 290 28.02 -15.36 1.36
N ASP A 291 27.83 -16.40 2.17
CA ASP A 291 28.10 -17.81 1.80
C ASP A 291 26.88 -18.41 1.09
N PRO A 292 26.98 -18.80 -0.20
CA PRO A 292 25.87 -19.38 -0.96
C PRO A 292 25.28 -20.63 -0.31
N LYS A 293 26.11 -21.51 0.27
CA LYS A 293 25.64 -22.76 0.86
C LYS A 293 24.76 -22.50 2.08
N ARG A 294 25.27 -21.72 3.04
CA ARG A 294 24.51 -21.31 4.23
C ARG A 294 23.23 -20.59 3.87
N THR A 295 23.22 -19.89 2.74
CA THR A 295 22.06 -19.12 2.34
C THR A 295 21.00 -19.99 1.68
N TRP A 296 21.39 -21.02 0.95
CA TRP A 296 20.45 -22.04 0.50
C TRP A 296 19.83 -22.79 1.68
N ASP A 297 20.62 -23.13 2.71
CA ASP A 297 20.10 -23.75 3.93
C ASP A 297 19.03 -22.87 4.60
N ARG A 298 19.21 -21.54 4.60
CA ARG A 298 18.20 -20.58 5.08
C ARG A 298 16.98 -20.52 4.15
N ALA A 299 17.16 -20.51 2.84
CA ALA A 299 16.05 -20.50 1.89
C ALA A 299 15.17 -21.75 2.05
N GLU A 300 15.78 -22.93 2.23
CA GLU A 300 15.06 -24.18 2.53
C GLU A 300 14.31 -24.08 3.86
N ALA A 301 14.93 -23.56 4.91
CA ALA A 301 14.22 -23.36 6.17
C ALA A 301 13.07 -22.34 6.08
N LEU A 302 13.18 -21.31 5.24
CA LEU A 302 12.05 -20.40 4.96
C LEU A 302 10.94 -21.08 4.14
N LEU A 303 11.28 -22.03 3.28
CA LEU A 303 10.31 -22.87 2.57
C LEU A 303 9.58 -23.78 3.56
N ASP A 304 10.31 -24.42 4.48
CA ASP A 304 9.76 -25.29 5.51
C ASP A 304 8.86 -24.52 6.50
N ALA A 305 9.21 -23.26 6.81
CA ALA A 305 8.39 -22.35 7.61
C ALA A 305 7.17 -21.79 6.85
N GLY A 306 7.04 -22.08 5.55
CA GLY A 306 5.99 -21.56 4.67
C GLY A 306 6.11 -20.06 4.37
N ILE A 307 7.28 -19.45 4.62
CA ILE A 307 7.54 -18.03 4.32
C ILE A 307 7.76 -17.86 2.81
N LEU A 308 8.47 -18.80 2.22
CA LEU A 308 8.64 -18.93 0.78
C LEU A 308 7.81 -20.08 0.24
N ARG A 309 7.63 -20.11 -1.08
CA ARG A 309 7.03 -21.19 -1.85
C ARG A 309 7.83 -21.46 -3.12
N ARG A 310 7.69 -22.67 -3.63
CA ARG A 310 8.25 -23.09 -4.91
C ARG A 310 7.18 -22.94 -5.99
N LEU A 311 7.56 -22.30 -7.09
CA LEU A 311 6.76 -22.17 -8.30
C LEU A 311 7.51 -22.86 -9.44
N ARG A 312 6.77 -23.47 -10.36
CA ARG A 312 7.31 -24.06 -11.59
C ARG A 312 6.68 -23.40 -12.79
N VAL A 313 7.49 -22.99 -13.74
CA VAL A 313 7.04 -22.60 -15.07
C VAL A 313 7.33 -23.75 -16.02
N HIS A 314 6.31 -24.20 -16.73
CA HIS A 314 6.43 -25.21 -17.78
C HIS A 314 5.48 -24.87 -18.93
N ASP A 315 6.01 -24.70 -20.14
CA ASP A 315 5.27 -24.28 -21.34
C ASP A 315 4.45 -23.00 -21.08
N GLY A 316 5.02 -22.06 -20.34
CA GLY A 316 4.38 -20.80 -19.95
C GLY A 316 3.29 -20.93 -18.88
N VAL A 317 3.00 -22.12 -18.38
CA VAL A 317 2.05 -22.37 -17.29
C VAL A 317 2.78 -22.37 -15.95
N VAL A 318 2.31 -21.54 -15.02
CA VAL A 318 2.86 -21.46 -13.66
C VAL A 318 2.07 -22.37 -12.73
N THR A 319 2.75 -23.29 -12.04
CA THR A 319 2.13 -24.19 -11.05
C THR A 319 2.90 -24.15 -9.72
N PRO A 320 2.20 -24.24 -8.57
CA PRO A 320 2.87 -24.48 -7.29
C PRO A 320 3.49 -25.89 -7.28
N CYS A 321 4.71 -26.02 -6.76
CA CYS A 321 5.38 -27.32 -6.59
C CYS A 321 5.00 -28.00 -5.27
#